data_AF-A0A1B8WLY1-F1
#
_entry.id   AF-A0A1B8WLY1-F1
#
_cell.length_a   1.000
_cell.length_b   1.000
_cell.length_c   1.000
_cell.angle_alpha   90.00
_cell.angle_beta   90.00
_cell.angle_gamma   90.00
#
_symmetry.space_group_name_H-M   'P 1'
#
loop_
_entity.id
_entity.type
_entity.pdbx_description
1 polymer ?
#
loop_
_entity_poly.entity_id
_entity_poly.type
_entity_poly.pdbx_seq_one_letter_code
_entity_poly.pdbx_strand_id
1 'polypeptide(L)'
;MSGAQDNYSVYPDEQGNIKNFQIAYEQYRHRICKYFALKINPIVADDLTQQVFLKAIENIHTFKENASLFTWIFKIAQNTVKNEFRSLSRKKEIPYDFVEYESQSISLDFAKNVEIRIDIGAALKKLTELDQQIITLRFFVDCTLLEISKIVGMRESAVKNRLYRSLEKLRRELKEWGDITIMSIQDMISIVNKSETNDMAARLKKVHQDLFHELKDKVETISLKYKHQPSRKIIIEIYPDLPTFHQAVGEENAPNWFMGTFEENDLKIVSPLNPGPEHTYQSILKSTVHLFTMWLITDINPLAPKWIRQGIGGYESKGMSEEFIRSSTLDIIDTLVIPSFQELNNDTWDFETMKGFQFSYLIVEFVIDKYGLDALNKVIRNPNDFNGIFQRSEPELYDQWVEYVKNKRQQP
;
A
#
# COMPACT_ATOMS: atom_id res chain seq x y z
N MET A 1 -23.02 18.00 1.26
CA MET A 1 -24.26 18.66 0.76
C MET A 1 -24.42 18.25 -0.69
N SER A 2 -25.63 17.83 -1.10
CA SER A 2 -25.91 17.33 -2.46
C SER A 2 -25.71 18.44 -3.49
N GLY A 3 -24.94 18.18 -4.55
CA GLY A 3 -24.86 19.05 -5.74
C GLY A 3 -26.01 18.83 -6.73
N ALA A 4 -27.01 18.01 -6.39
CA ALA A 4 -28.20 17.73 -7.19
C ALA A 4 -29.45 18.26 -6.47
N GLN A 5 -29.54 19.57 -6.31
CA GLN A 5 -30.83 20.23 -6.18
C GLN A 5 -31.27 20.60 -7.59
N ASP A 6 -32.28 19.90 -8.11
CA ASP A 6 -32.90 20.19 -9.40
C ASP A 6 -33.65 21.52 -9.27
N ASN A 7 -32.93 22.63 -9.41
CA ASN A 7 -33.48 23.99 -9.24
C ASN A 7 -34.12 24.54 -10.52
N TYR A 8 -34.18 23.77 -11.60
CA TYR A 8 -34.62 24.25 -12.92
C TYR A 8 -35.54 23.26 -13.61
N SER A 9 -36.69 23.75 -14.06
CA SER A 9 -37.68 23.00 -14.84
C SER A 9 -37.18 22.78 -16.27
N VAL A 10 -37.29 21.54 -16.77
CA VAL A 10 -36.78 21.11 -18.08
C VAL A 10 -37.94 20.67 -18.98
N TYR A 11 -38.98 21.51 -19.06
CA TYR A 11 -40.11 21.31 -19.98
C TYR A 11 -39.85 21.91 -21.38
N PRO A 12 -40.46 21.35 -22.44
CA PRO A 12 -40.15 21.68 -23.82
C PRO A 12 -40.91 22.91 -24.33
N ASP A 13 -40.29 24.07 -24.14
CA ASP A 13 -40.65 25.33 -24.80
C ASP A 13 -39.35 26.01 -25.27
N GLU A 14 -39.36 26.55 -26.48
CA GLU A 14 -38.19 26.82 -27.32
C GLU A 14 -37.10 27.75 -26.72
N GLN A 15 -35.84 27.48 -27.09
CA GLN A 15 -34.57 28.13 -26.69
C GLN A 15 -34.17 28.08 -25.21
N GLY A 16 -35.10 28.14 -24.25
CA GLY A 16 -34.81 27.92 -22.82
C GLY A 16 -34.39 26.47 -22.51
N ASN A 17 -34.93 25.52 -23.28
CA ASN A 17 -34.72 24.07 -23.12
C ASN A 17 -33.28 23.63 -23.42
N ILE A 18 -32.64 24.14 -24.48
CA ILE A 18 -31.23 23.79 -24.80
C ILE A 18 -30.31 24.25 -23.68
N LYS A 19 -30.53 25.45 -23.14
CA LYS A 19 -29.69 26.02 -22.08
C LYS A 19 -29.88 25.28 -20.75
N ASN A 20 -31.11 24.93 -20.39
CA ASN A 20 -31.40 24.15 -19.19
C ASN A 20 -30.89 22.70 -19.31
N PHE A 21 -31.02 22.08 -20.50
CA PHE A 21 -30.46 20.77 -20.77
C PHE A 21 -28.93 20.80 -20.81
N GLN A 22 -28.32 21.88 -21.31
CA GLN A 22 -26.87 22.07 -21.28
C GLN A 22 -26.36 22.15 -19.83
N ILE A 23 -27.06 22.86 -18.94
CA ILE A 23 -26.74 22.87 -17.51
C ILE A 23 -26.83 21.46 -16.91
N ALA A 24 -27.89 20.71 -17.23
CA ALA A 24 -28.04 19.32 -16.79
C ALA A 24 -26.95 18.41 -17.38
N TYR A 25 -26.53 18.64 -18.63
CA TYR A 25 -25.42 17.95 -19.28
C TYR A 25 -24.11 18.22 -18.54
N GLU A 26 -23.75 19.49 -18.33
CA GLU A 26 -22.53 19.87 -17.61
C GLU A 26 -22.50 19.30 -16.19
N GLN A 27 -23.66 19.28 -15.51
CA GLN A 27 -23.81 18.77 -14.15
C GLN A 27 -23.71 17.23 -14.07
N TYR A 28 -24.27 16.50 -15.02
CA TYR A 28 -24.42 15.04 -14.92
C TYR A 28 -23.47 14.25 -15.82
N ARG A 29 -22.90 14.85 -16.87
CA ARG A 29 -21.99 14.17 -17.82
C ARG A 29 -20.89 13.41 -17.11
N HIS A 30 -20.23 14.06 -16.15
CA HIS A 30 -19.12 13.45 -15.43
C HIS A 30 -19.56 12.24 -14.60
N ARG A 31 -20.75 12.30 -13.98
CA ARG A 31 -21.32 11.21 -13.19
C ARG A 31 -21.71 10.01 -14.07
N ILE A 32 -22.29 10.27 -15.25
CA ILE A 32 -22.65 9.22 -16.21
C ILE A 32 -21.40 8.59 -16.86
N CYS A 33 -20.40 9.39 -17.21
CA CYS A 33 -19.13 8.89 -17.74
C CYS A 33 -18.38 8.04 -16.71
N LYS A 34 -18.30 8.47 -15.44
CA LYS A 34 -17.79 7.65 -14.35
C LYS A 34 -18.53 6.31 -14.23
N TYR A 35 -19.87 6.31 -14.32
CA TYR A 35 -20.65 5.08 -14.28
C TYR A 35 -20.28 4.09 -15.40
N PHE A 36 -20.04 4.58 -16.63
CA PHE A 36 -19.61 3.72 -17.73
C PHE A 36 -18.15 3.31 -17.65
N ALA A 37 -17.24 4.19 -17.26
CA ALA A 37 -15.81 3.89 -17.11
C ALA A 37 -15.57 2.79 -16.05
N LEU A 38 -16.49 2.64 -15.09
CA LEU A 38 -16.49 1.54 -14.12
C LEU A 38 -16.97 0.21 -14.69
N LYS A 39 -17.53 0.16 -15.89
CA LYS A 39 -18.15 -1.05 -16.48
C LYS A 39 -17.53 -1.46 -17.80
N ILE A 40 -16.95 -0.52 -18.55
CA ILE A 40 -16.37 -0.74 -19.85
C ILE A 40 -15.06 0.05 -19.98
N ASN A 41 -14.27 -0.24 -21.02
CA ASN A 41 -13.06 0.51 -21.33
C ASN A 41 -13.33 2.03 -21.36
N PRO A 42 -12.47 2.87 -20.74
CA PRO A 42 -12.63 4.33 -20.70
C PRO A 42 -12.91 5.00 -22.06
N ILE A 43 -12.33 4.47 -23.15
CA ILE A 43 -12.54 5.00 -24.51
C ILE A 43 -14.00 4.83 -24.96
N VAL A 44 -14.61 3.69 -24.62
CA VAL A 44 -16.02 3.40 -24.95
C VAL A 44 -16.98 4.13 -23.99
N ALA A 45 -16.54 4.44 -22.77
CA ALA A 45 -17.35 5.12 -21.78
C ALA A 45 -17.76 6.55 -22.19
N ASP A 46 -16.86 7.30 -22.83
CA ASP A 46 -17.17 8.64 -23.33
C ASP A 46 -18.19 8.61 -24.48
N ASP A 47 -18.08 7.64 -25.39
CA ASP A 47 -19.03 7.46 -26.48
C ASP A 47 -20.43 7.09 -25.97
N LEU A 48 -20.53 6.11 -25.06
CA LEU A 48 -21.80 5.75 -24.43
C LEU A 48 -22.40 6.92 -23.65
N THR A 49 -21.57 7.75 -23.01
CA THR A 49 -22.05 8.96 -22.34
C THR A 49 -22.72 9.90 -23.32
N GLN A 50 -22.09 10.17 -24.47
CA GLN A 50 -22.69 11.00 -25.52
C GLN A 50 -24.02 10.41 -26.00
N GLN A 51 -24.07 9.10 -26.27
CA GLN A 51 -25.31 8.43 -26.68
C GLN A 51 -26.44 8.56 -25.66
N VAL A 52 -26.14 8.54 -24.35
CA VAL A 52 -27.14 8.72 -23.30
C VAL A 52 -27.76 10.11 -23.34
N PHE A 53 -26.94 11.15 -23.45
CA PHE A 53 -27.44 12.52 -23.48
C PHE A 53 -28.17 12.84 -24.79
N LEU A 54 -27.77 12.24 -25.91
CA LEU A 54 -28.55 12.30 -27.16
C LEU A 54 -29.92 11.65 -27.00
N LYS A 55 -30.00 10.44 -26.43
CA LYS A 55 -31.29 9.79 -26.14
C LYS A 55 -32.12 10.57 -25.14
N ALA A 56 -31.47 11.20 -24.15
CA ALA A 56 -32.15 12.00 -23.14
C ALA A 56 -32.76 13.27 -23.74
N ILE A 57 -32.05 13.99 -24.63
CA ILE A 57 -32.60 15.18 -25.28
C ILE A 57 -33.74 14.81 -26.24
N GLU A 58 -33.61 13.70 -26.98
CA GLU A 58 -34.65 13.19 -27.89
C GLU A 58 -35.93 12.81 -27.12
N ASN A 59 -35.79 12.20 -25.94
CA ASN A 59 -36.91 11.66 -25.16
C ASN A 59 -37.34 12.56 -24.01
N ILE A 60 -36.81 13.78 -23.88
CA ILE A 60 -37.06 14.67 -22.73
C ILE A 60 -38.55 14.97 -22.54
N HIS A 61 -39.30 15.04 -23.63
CA HIS A 61 -40.76 15.21 -23.66
C HIS A 61 -41.53 14.09 -22.93
N THR A 62 -40.90 12.94 -22.69
CA THR A 62 -41.51 11.80 -21.97
C THR A 62 -41.24 11.84 -20.46
N PHE A 63 -40.43 12.78 -19.98
CA PHE A 63 -40.12 12.92 -18.57
C PHE A 63 -41.32 13.51 -17.81
N LYS A 64 -41.82 12.76 -16.83
CA LYS A 64 -43.06 13.08 -16.08
C LYS A 64 -42.82 13.60 -14.66
N GLU A 65 -41.60 14.08 -14.36
CA GLU A 65 -41.18 14.61 -13.03
C GLU A 65 -41.44 13.71 -11.79
N ASN A 66 -41.84 12.46 -11.98
CA ASN A 66 -42.07 11.49 -10.89
C ASN A 66 -40.77 11.03 -10.18
N ALA A 67 -39.62 11.46 -10.70
CA ALA A 67 -38.28 11.27 -10.16
C ALA A 67 -37.41 12.45 -10.60
N SER A 68 -36.24 12.64 -9.98
CA SER A 68 -35.28 13.67 -10.41
C SER A 68 -34.87 13.47 -11.87
N LEU A 69 -34.49 14.55 -12.54
CA LEU A 69 -34.04 14.50 -13.94
C LEU A 69 -32.83 13.57 -14.06
N PHE A 70 -31.91 13.65 -13.09
CA PHE A 70 -30.77 12.74 -13.00
C PHE A 70 -31.20 11.27 -12.94
N THR A 71 -32.19 10.91 -12.13
CA THR A 71 -32.67 9.52 -12.02
C THR A 71 -33.21 9.01 -13.35
N TRP A 72 -33.93 9.86 -14.08
CA TRP A 72 -34.47 9.52 -15.39
C TRP A 72 -33.36 9.31 -16.43
N ILE A 73 -32.39 10.24 -16.52
CA ILE A 73 -31.21 10.12 -17.39
C ILE A 73 -30.40 8.87 -17.03
N PHE A 74 -30.24 8.57 -15.74
CA PHE A 74 -29.51 7.39 -15.29
C PHE A 74 -30.16 6.09 -15.74
N LYS A 75 -31.50 6.04 -15.82
CA LYS A 75 -32.23 4.88 -16.34
C LYS A 75 -31.96 4.67 -17.84
N ILE A 76 -31.82 5.75 -18.60
CA ILE A 76 -31.39 5.70 -20.01
C ILE A 76 -29.96 5.15 -20.10
N ALA A 77 -29.06 5.57 -19.20
CA ALA A 77 -27.70 5.05 -19.12
C ALA A 77 -27.65 3.53 -18.85
N GLN A 78 -28.43 3.05 -17.88
CA GLN A 78 -28.53 1.62 -17.57
C GLN A 78 -29.01 0.79 -18.75
N ASN A 79 -30.00 1.28 -19.49
CA ASN A 79 -30.51 0.59 -20.67
C ASN A 79 -29.49 0.59 -21.82
N THR A 80 -28.77 1.70 -21.98
CA THR A 80 -27.75 1.87 -23.02
C THR A 80 -26.59 0.89 -22.83
N VAL A 81 -26.03 0.77 -21.62
CA VAL A 81 -24.95 -0.19 -21.36
C VAL A 81 -25.41 -1.65 -21.45
N LYS A 82 -26.64 -1.96 -21.01
CA LYS A 82 -27.22 -3.31 -21.18
C LYS A 82 -27.33 -3.71 -22.64
N ASN A 83 -27.72 -2.77 -23.50
CA ASN A 83 -27.82 -3.01 -24.93
C ASN A 83 -26.44 -3.18 -25.57
N GLU A 84 -25.45 -2.41 -25.14
CA GLU A 84 -24.07 -2.53 -25.61
C GLU A 84 -23.48 -3.90 -25.25
N PHE A 85 -23.61 -4.34 -23.99
CA PHE A 85 -23.17 -5.68 -23.60
C PHE A 85 -23.85 -6.79 -24.40
N ARG A 86 -25.17 -6.68 -24.64
CA ARG A 86 -25.89 -7.63 -25.50
C ARG A 86 -25.39 -7.63 -26.95
N SER A 87 -24.95 -6.48 -27.45
CA SER A 87 -24.38 -6.32 -28.79
C SER A 87 -23.02 -7.00 -28.89
N LEU A 88 -22.14 -6.74 -27.92
CA LEU A 88 -20.80 -7.32 -27.84
C LEU A 88 -20.84 -8.85 -27.69
N SER A 89 -21.74 -9.39 -26.87
CA SER A 89 -21.91 -10.85 -26.72
C SER A 89 -22.35 -11.55 -28.02
N ARG A 90 -23.01 -10.85 -28.94
CA ARG A 90 -23.42 -11.39 -30.25
C ARG A 90 -22.30 -11.33 -31.30
N LYS A 91 -21.30 -10.46 -31.13
CA LYS A 91 -20.15 -10.27 -32.04
C LYS A 91 -18.92 -11.00 -31.47
N LYS A 92 -18.88 -12.34 -31.51
CA LYS A 92 -17.66 -13.10 -31.18
C LYS A 92 -16.60 -12.94 -32.29
N GLU A 93 -15.82 -11.86 -32.24
CA GLU A 93 -14.57 -11.68 -33.00
C GLU A 93 -13.50 -11.02 -32.13
N ILE A 94 -13.06 -11.65 -31.03
CA ILE A 94 -11.71 -11.41 -30.45
C ILE A 94 -11.25 -12.71 -29.75
N PRO A 95 -10.11 -13.31 -30.15
CA PRO A 95 -9.47 -14.38 -29.40
C PRO A 95 -8.38 -13.82 -28.48
N TYR A 96 -8.61 -13.80 -27.16
CA TYR A 96 -7.55 -13.89 -26.15
C TYR A 96 -8.17 -14.31 -24.81
N ASP A 97 -7.45 -15.15 -24.05
CA ASP A 97 -7.87 -15.84 -22.83
C ASP A 97 -8.61 -14.98 -21.80
N PHE A 98 -9.93 -14.99 -21.89
CA PHE A 98 -10.83 -14.42 -20.92
C PHE A 98 -11.98 -15.41 -20.71
N VAL A 99 -11.65 -16.49 -20.00
CA VAL A 99 -12.58 -17.51 -19.55
C VAL A 99 -13.51 -16.89 -18.49
N GLU A 100 -14.82 -17.13 -18.65
CA GLU A 100 -15.96 -16.72 -17.80
C GLU A 100 -16.38 -15.22 -17.80
N TYR A 101 -17.17 -14.85 -18.81
CA TYR A 101 -17.76 -13.51 -19.02
C TYR A 101 -19.30 -13.45 -18.96
N GLU A 102 -19.93 -14.43 -18.32
CA GLU A 102 -21.24 -14.20 -17.70
C GLU A 102 -20.98 -13.79 -16.25
N SER A 103 -21.48 -12.62 -15.84
CA SER A 103 -21.28 -11.98 -14.52
C SER A 103 -19.96 -11.22 -14.32
N GLN A 104 -19.84 -9.98 -14.80
CA GLN A 104 -18.81 -9.07 -14.27
C GLN A 104 -19.37 -7.68 -13.93
N SER A 105 -19.64 -7.51 -12.62
CA SER A 105 -18.97 -6.56 -11.72
C SER A 105 -17.93 -5.61 -12.35
N ILE A 106 -17.76 -4.45 -11.70
CA ILE A 106 -16.87 -3.33 -12.08
C ILE A 106 -15.60 -3.76 -12.84
N SER A 107 -15.32 -3.10 -13.97
CA SER A 107 -14.11 -3.29 -14.74
C SER A 107 -12.87 -3.07 -13.86
N LEU A 108 -12.07 -4.12 -13.70
CA LEU A 108 -10.86 -4.15 -12.87
C LEU A 108 -9.81 -3.11 -13.28
N ASP A 109 -9.84 -2.61 -14.52
CA ASP A 109 -8.84 -1.66 -15.00
C ASP A 109 -9.04 -0.22 -14.49
N PHE A 110 -10.25 0.15 -14.06
CA PHE A 110 -10.47 1.45 -13.40
C PHE A 110 -10.01 1.42 -11.93
N ALA A 111 -10.13 0.27 -11.26
CA ALA A 111 -9.65 0.08 -9.89
C ALA A 111 -8.11 0.14 -9.78
N LYS A 112 -7.38 -0.13 -10.87
CA LYS A 112 -5.92 0.02 -10.94
C LYS A 112 -5.44 1.48 -10.99
N ASN A 113 -6.29 2.42 -11.38
CA ASN A 113 -5.93 3.84 -11.61
C ASN A 113 -6.31 4.78 -10.45
N VAL A 114 -6.82 4.23 -9.35
CA VAL A 114 -6.89 4.92 -8.06
C VAL A 114 -5.66 4.44 -7.28
N GLU A 115 -4.81 5.36 -6.84
CA GLU A 115 -3.64 5.12 -5.96
C GLU A 115 -4.04 4.65 -4.54
N ILE A 116 -4.92 3.65 -4.48
CA ILE A 116 -5.26 2.87 -3.29
C ILE A 116 -5.29 1.42 -3.77
N ARG A 117 -4.23 0.67 -3.48
CA ARG A 117 -4.06 -0.76 -3.81
C ARG A 117 -4.98 -1.65 -2.97
N ILE A 118 -6.28 -1.44 -3.04
CA ILE A 118 -7.28 -2.43 -2.63
C ILE A 118 -7.87 -2.96 -3.92
N ASP A 119 -7.86 -4.28 -4.15
CA ASP A 119 -8.69 -4.88 -5.20
C ASP A 119 -10.16 -4.85 -4.74
N ILE A 120 -10.70 -3.63 -4.70
CA ILE A 120 -12.10 -3.34 -4.41
C ILE A 120 -12.97 -4.11 -5.42
N GLY A 121 -12.45 -4.35 -6.64
CA GLY A 121 -13.08 -5.18 -7.66
C GLY A 121 -13.38 -6.59 -7.15
N ALA A 122 -12.38 -7.31 -6.65
CA ALA A 122 -12.52 -8.67 -6.12
C ALA A 122 -13.49 -8.75 -4.92
N ALA A 123 -13.38 -7.83 -3.96
CA ALA A 123 -14.29 -7.76 -2.81
C ALA A 123 -15.74 -7.44 -3.23
N LEU A 124 -15.92 -6.57 -4.23
CA LEU A 124 -17.23 -6.25 -4.78
C LEU A 124 -17.85 -7.46 -5.50
N LYS A 125 -17.06 -8.33 -6.16
CA LYS A 125 -17.59 -9.56 -6.79
C LYS A 125 -18.31 -10.49 -5.80
N LYS A 126 -17.97 -10.44 -4.51
CA LYS A 126 -18.59 -11.25 -3.45
C LYS A 126 -19.96 -10.72 -3.00
N LEU A 127 -20.33 -9.50 -3.40
CA LEU A 127 -21.65 -8.94 -3.13
C LEU A 127 -22.65 -9.36 -4.21
N THR A 128 -23.94 -9.31 -3.87
CA THR A 128 -25.00 -9.47 -4.88
C THR A 128 -24.96 -8.30 -5.87
N GLU A 129 -25.42 -8.51 -7.11
CA GLU A 129 -25.39 -7.47 -8.14
C GLU A 129 -26.09 -6.17 -7.69
N LEU A 130 -27.22 -6.32 -6.99
CA LEU A 130 -27.97 -5.20 -6.46
C LEU A 130 -27.18 -4.42 -5.40
N ASP A 131 -26.42 -5.11 -4.56
CA ASP A 131 -25.60 -4.49 -3.52
C ASP A 131 -24.38 -3.77 -4.13
N GLN A 132 -23.72 -4.38 -5.11
CA GLN A 132 -22.65 -3.75 -5.89
C GLN A 132 -23.16 -2.47 -6.56
N GLN A 133 -24.35 -2.55 -7.15
CA GLN A 133 -25.00 -1.42 -7.80
C GLN A 133 -25.31 -0.29 -6.82
N ILE A 134 -25.83 -0.60 -5.63
CA ILE A 134 -26.11 0.39 -4.58
C ILE A 134 -24.82 1.09 -4.10
N ILE A 135 -23.73 0.35 -3.90
CA ILE A 135 -22.42 0.90 -3.50
C ILE A 135 -21.83 1.75 -4.61
N THR A 136 -21.87 1.29 -5.85
CA THR A 136 -21.37 2.01 -7.02
C THR A 136 -22.07 3.37 -7.14
N LEU A 137 -23.40 3.37 -7.09
CA LEU A 137 -24.20 4.58 -7.13
C LEU A 137 -23.85 5.53 -5.99
N ARG A 138 -23.66 5.00 -4.78
CA ARG A 138 -23.40 5.81 -3.59
C ARG A 138 -22.03 6.48 -3.59
N PHE A 139 -20.98 5.74 -3.93
CA PHE A 139 -19.60 6.16 -3.66
C PHE A 139 -18.79 6.54 -4.90
N PHE A 140 -19.21 6.10 -6.09
CA PHE A 140 -18.48 6.38 -7.33
C PHE A 140 -19.26 7.31 -8.27
N VAL A 141 -20.59 7.38 -8.11
CA VAL A 141 -21.50 8.24 -8.89
C VAL A 141 -22.13 9.33 -8.01
N ASP A 142 -21.78 9.38 -6.72
CA ASP A 142 -22.21 10.40 -5.74
C ASP A 142 -23.74 10.54 -5.57
N CYS A 143 -24.49 9.45 -5.73
CA CYS A 143 -25.94 9.45 -5.55
C CYS A 143 -26.35 9.51 -4.06
N THR A 144 -27.46 10.20 -3.79
CA THR A 144 -28.16 10.18 -2.51
C THR A 144 -28.94 8.88 -2.30
N LEU A 145 -29.27 8.55 -1.05
CA LEU A 145 -30.08 7.36 -0.76
C LEU A 145 -31.47 7.43 -1.41
N LEU A 146 -32.04 8.63 -1.47
CA LEU A 146 -33.30 8.90 -2.15
C LEU A 146 -33.21 8.63 -3.66
N GLU A 147 -32.19 9.15 -4.35
CA GLU A 147 -31.96 8.86 -5.78
C GLU A 147 -31.74 7.38 -6.03
N ILE A 148 -30.91 6.72 -5.21
CA ILE A 148 -30.67 5.28 -5.30
C ILE A 148 -31.99 4.52 -5.16
N SER A 149 -32.84 4.89 -4.20
CA SER A 149 -34.15 4.26 -3.98
C SER A 149 -35.04 4.31 -5.22
N LYS A 150 -35.02 5.43 -5.95
CA LYS A 150 -35.77 5.59 -7.20
C LYS A 150 -35.14 4.81 -8.36
N ILE A 151 -33.81 4.75 -8.42
CA ILE A 151 -33.06 4.00 -9.44
C ILE A 151 -33.27 2.48 -9.29
N VAL A 152 -33.20 1.95 -8.06
CA VAL A 152 -33.32 0.50 -7.82
C VAL A 152 -34.75 0.02 -7.52
N GLY A 153 -35.72 0.94 -7.40
CA GLY A 153 -37.12 0.60 -7.16
C GLY A 153 -37.40 0.08 -5.74
N MET A 154 -36.68 0.57 -4.73
CA MET A 154 -36.81 0.14 -3.34
C MET A 154 -37.21 1.32 -2.43
N ARG A 155 -37.73 1.04 -1.23
CA ARG A 155 -37.91 2.07 -0.19
C ARG A 155 -36.55 2.60 0.26
N GLU A 156 -36.43 3.89 0.51
CA GLU A 156 -35.16 4.52 0.96
C GLU A 156 -34.59 3.85 2.22
N SER A 157 -35.45 3.49 3.18
CA SER A 157 -35.04 2.76 4.38
C SER A 157 -34.48 1.36 4.07
N ALA A 158 -35.02 0.68 3.05
CA ALA A 158 -34.52 -0.60 2.59
C ALA A 158 -33.16 -0.46 1.86
N VAL A 159 -32.98 0.61 1.08
CA VAL A 159 -31.69 0.95 0.47
C VAL A 159 -30.65 1.26 1.55
N LYS A 160 -31.00 2.07 2.55
CA LYS A 160 -30.11 2.40 3.68
C LYS A 160 -29.65 1.15 4.43
N ASN A 161 -30.59 0.26 4.78
CA ASN A 161 -30.28 -0.98 5.49
C ASN A 161 -29.44 -1.93 4.63
N ARG A 162 -29.74 -2.02 3.33
CA ARG A 162 -28.99 -2.85 2.40
C ARG A 162 -27.57 -2.31 2.21
N LEU A 163 -27.41 -1.00 1.96
CA LEU A 163 -26.12 -0.32 1.89
C LEU A 163 -25.28 -0.59 3.15
N TYR A 164 -25.86 -0.44 4.35
CA TYR A 164 -25.17 -0.74 5.60
C TYR A 164 -24.70 -2.20 5.67
N ARG A 165 -25.57 -3.16 5.32
CA ARG A 165 -25.21 -4.58 5.31
C ARG A 165 -24.18 -4.92 4.24
N SER A 166 -24.25 -4.29 3.07
CA SER A 166 -23.28 -4.49 1.99
C SER A 166 -21.93 -3.90 2.35
N LEU A 167 -21.89 -2.76 3.05
CA LEU A 167 -20.66 -2.20 3.61
C LEU A 167 -20.10 -3.06 4.73
N GLU A 168 -20.94 -3.64 5.59
CA GLU A 168 -20.48 -4.58 6.62
C GLU A 168 -19.96 -5.89 6.01
N LYS A 169 -20.62 -6.38 4.95
CA LYS A 169 -20.14 -7.55 4.19
C LYS A 169 -18.81 -7.21 3.51
N LEU A 170 -18.69 -6.08 2.83
CA LEU A 170 -17.42 -5.61 2.29
C LEU A 170 -16.38 -5.48 3.37
N ARG A 171 -16.72 -4.88 4.51
CA ARG A 171 -15.81 -4.73 5.65
C ARG A 171 -15.32 -6.09 6.12
N ARG A 172 -16.17 -7.13 6.17
CA ARG A 172 -15.80 -8.50 6.56
C ARG A 172 -14.97 -9.21 5.48
N GLU A 173 -15.34 -9.11 4.22
CA GLU A 173 -14.58 -9.69 3.09
C GLU A 173 -13.21 -9.00 2.96
N LEU A 174 -13.16 -7.68 3.17
CA LEU A 174 -11.94 -6.90 3.30
C LEU A 174 -11.19 -7.19 4.61
N LYS A 175 -11.86 -7.71 5.65
CA LYS A 175 -11.23 -8.19 6.90
C LYS A 175 -10.58 -9.55 6.70
N GLU A 176 -11.20 -10.44 5.93
CA GLU A 176 -10.58 -11.70 5.45
C GLU A 176 -9.46 -11.44 4.43
N TRP A 177 -9.50 -10.29 3.74
CA TRP A 177 -8.41 -9.75 2.91
C TRP A 177 -7.45 -8.79 3.65
N GLY A 178 -7.56 -8.69 4.97
CA GLY A 178 -6.61 -8.00 5.84
C GLY A 178 -7.05 -6.62 6.32
N ASP A 179 -6.97 -6.44 7.64
CA ASP A 179 -6.94 -5.18 8.40
C ASP A 179 -5.89 -4.16 7.87
N ILE A 180 -5.99 -3.65 6.63
CA ILE A 180 -4.85 -2.94 6.00
C ILE A 180 -4.95 -1.40 6.02
N THR A 181 -6.12 -0.76 6.17
CA THR A 181 -6.16 0.68 5.80
C THR A 181 -6.57 1.72 6.84
N ILE A 182 -6.92 1.36 8.09
CA ILE A 182 -6.86 2.30 9.22
C ILE A 182 -6.54 1.50 10.48
N MET A 183 -5.29 1.04 10.57
CA MET A 183 -4.75 0.62 11.85
C MET A 183 -4.09 1.86 12.47
N SER A 184 -4.42 2.19 13.72
CA SER A 184 -3.49 3.02 14.48
C SER A 184 -2.16 2.27 14.61
N ILE A 185 -1.02 2.93 14.84
CA ILE A 185 0.25 2.21 15.08
C ILE A 185 0.10 1.13 16.19
N GLN A 186 -0.80 1.37 17.15
CA GLN A 186 -1.15 0.39 18.20
C GLN A 186 -1.80 -0.88 17.66
N ASP A 187 -2.57 -0.78 16.57
CA ASP A 187 -3.20 -1.92 15.93
C ASP A 187 -2.23 -2.62 14.96
N MET A 188 -1.29 -1.87 14.35
CA MET A 188 -0.29 -2.39 13.41
C MET A 188 0.75 -3.32 14.05
N ILE A 189 1.02 -3.14 15.34
CA ILE A 189 2.06 -3.87 16.06
C ILE A 189 1.41 -4.74 17.12
N SER A 190 1.64 -6.04 17.08
CA SER A 190 1.26 -6.94 18.17
C SER A 190 2.48 -7.62 18.76
N ILE A 191 2.71 -7.42 20.04
CA ILE A 191 3.84 -8.00 20.76
C ILE A 191 3.37 -9.28 21.47
N VAL A 192 4.01 -10.39 21.18
CA VAL A 192 3.70 -11.71 21.74
C VAL A 192 4.93 -12.27 22.44
N ASN A 193 4.80 -12.67 23.71
CA ASN A 193 5.87 -13.37 24.43
C ASN A 193 5.74 -14.88 24.19
N LYS A 194 6.84 -15.56 23.90
CA LYS A 194 6.88 -17.02 23.74
C LYS A 194 7.09 -17.79 25.06
N SER A 195 7.03 -17.13 26.22
CA SER A 195 7.15 -17.77 27.55
C SER A 195 6.06 -17.32 28.53
N GLU A 196 5.40 -18.28 29.21
CA GLU A 196 4.36 -18.04 30.22
C GLU A 196 4.87 -18.34 31.65
N THR A 197 5.18 -17.32 32.45
CA THR A 197 5.21 -17.47 33.92
C THR A 197 4.68 -16.20 34.61
N ASN A 198 3.85 -16.41 35.64
CA ASN A 198 3.10 -15.34 36.33
C ASN A 198 3.98 -14.34 37.11
N ASP A 199 5.23 -14.69 37.44
CA ASP A 199 6.12 -13.84 38.24
C ASP A 199 6.88 -12.78 37.40
N MET A 200 6.91 -12.95 36.08
CA MET A 200 7.58 -12.05 35.14
C MET A 200 6.64 -11.00 34.52
N ALA A 201 5.36 -10.99 34.88
CA ALA A 201 4.33 -10.18 34.23
C ALA A 201 4.64 -8.67 34.24
N ALA A 202 5.16 -8.13 35.34
CA ALA A 202 5.49 -6.71 35.44
C ALA A 202 6.71 -6.31 34.59
N ARG A 203 7.76 -7.15 34.57
CA ARG A 203 8.97 -6.91 33.77
C ARG A 203 8.68 -7.06 32.28
N LEU A 204 7.90 -8.06 31.90
CA LEU A 204 7.43 -8.27 30.52
C LEU A 204 6.53 -7.13 30.05
N LYS A 205 5.62 -6.64 30.91
CA LYS A 205 4.81 -5.46 30.59
C LYS A 205 5.66 -4.22 30.32
N LYS A 206 6.74 -4.02 31.09
CA LYS A 206 7.70 -2.94 30.84
C LYS A 206 8.41 -3.12 29.49
N VAL A 207 8.90 -4.31 29.19
CA VAL A 207 9.51 -4.63 27.88
C VAL A 207 8.56 -4.30 26.73
N HIS A 208 7.28 -4.68 26.85
CA HIS A 208 6.26 -4.38 25.85
C HIS A 208 6.08 -2.87 25.66
N GLN A 209 6.01 -2.12 26.76
CA GLN A 209 5.90 -0.66 26.71
C GLN A 209 7.12 0.00 26.08
N ASP A 210 8.33 -0.43 26.45
CA ASP A 210 9.59 0.14 25.94
C ASP A 210 9.75 -0.15 24.44
N LEU A 211 9.48 -1.38 23.99
CA LEU A 211 9.51 -1.76 22.57
C LEU A 211 8.46 -1.00 21.76
N PHE A 212 7.23 -0.92 22.28
CA PHE A 212 6.17 -0.18 21.62
C PHE A 212 6.53 1.31 21.52
N HIS A 213 7.09 1.89 22.58
CA HIS A 213 7.50 3.29 22.59
C HIS A 213 8.62 3.57 21.57
N GLU A 214 9.64 2.71 21.49
CA GLU A 214 10.74 2.85 20.54
C GLU A 214 10.26 2.77 19.08
N LEU A 215 9.25 1.94 18.80
CA LEU A 215 8.72 1.77 17.46
C LEU A 215 7.68 2.81 17.06
N LYS A 216 6.80 3.23 17.99
CA LYS A 216 5.57 3.93 17.66
C LYS A 216 5.80 5.10 16.70
N ASP A 217 6.62 6.06 17.11
CA ASP A 217 6.83 7.29 16.33
C ASP A 217 7.71 7.02 15.08
N LYS A 218 8.54 5.96 15.13
CA LYS A 218 9.41 5.58 14.02
C LYS A 218 8.67 4.89 12.89
N VAL A 219 7.64 4.09 13.19
CA VAL A 219 6.84 3.42 12.15
C VAL A 219 6.22 4.45 11.20
N GLU A 220 5.57 5.49 11.74
CA GLU A 220 4.99 6.57 10.91
C GLU A 220 6.08 7.32 10.14
N THR A 221 7.16 7.71 10.83
CA THR A 221 8.25 8.48 10.22
C THR A 221 8.92 7.72 9.08
N ILE A 222 9.26 6.45 9.28
CA ILE A 222 9.92 5.58 8.30
C ILE A 222 8.96 5.29 7.14
N SER A 223 7.69 4.98 7.41
CA SER A 223 6.69 4.73 6.36
C SER A 223 6.52 5.94 5.43
N LEU A 224 6.46 7.15 6.00
CA LEU A 224 6.43 8.40 5.24
C LEU A 224 7.72 8.61 4.44
N LYS A 225 8.89 8.41 5.08
CA LYS A 225 10.22 8.60 4.47
C LYS A 225 10.44 7.71 3.24
N TYR A 226 9.97 6.47 3.30
CA TYR A 226 10.10 5.49 2.21
C TYR A 226 8.86 5.39 1.31
N LYS A 227 7.90 6.31 1.48
CA LYS A 227 6.67 6.41 0.67
C LYS A 227 5.94 5.07 0.56
N HIS A 228 5.86 4.34 1.67
CA HIS A 228 5.24 3.01 1.72
C HIS A 228 4.63 2.76 3.10
N GLN A 229 3.37 2.37 3.11
CA GLN A 229 2.69 1.92 4.31
C GLN A 229 2.81 0.39 4.42
N PRO A 230 3.08 -0.16 5.62
CA PRO A 230 3.06 -1.60 5.87
C PRO A 230 1.86 -2.28 5.21
N SER A 231 2.10 -3.26 4.33
CA SER A 231 1.02 -3.96 3.62
C SER A 231 0.21 -4.87 4.55
N ARG A 232 0.75 -5.21 5.73
CA ARG A 232 0.20 -6.17 6.68
C ARG A 232 0.50 -5.74 8.10
N LYS A 233 -0.27 -6.30 9.03
CA LYS A 233 0.00 -6.20 10.47
C LYS A 233 1.32 -6.91 10.80
N ILE A 234 2.11 -6.30 11.68
CA ILE A 234 3.40 -6.80 12.13
C ILE A 234 3.24 -7.42 13.51
N ILE A 235 3.76 -8.64 13.67
CA ILE A 235 3.82 -9.33 14.95
C ILE A 235 5.26 -9.32 15.42
N ILE A 236 5.50 -8.93 16.67
CA ILE A 236 6.81 -8.98 17.30
C ILE A 236 6.79 -10.14 18.28
N GLU A 237 7.47 -11.22 17.91
CA GLU A 237 7.64 -12.40 18.72
C GLU A 237 8.90 -12.25 19.57
N ILE A 238 8.70 -12.16 20.89
CA ILE A 238 9.78 -12.04 21.86
C ILE A 238 10.11 -13.41 22.43
N TYR A 239 11.35 -13.84 22.17
CA TYR A 239 11.92 -15.08 22.68
C TYR A 239 12.63 -14.85 24.01
N PRO A 240 12.54 -15.78 24.97
CA PRO A 240 13.03 -15.56 26.34
C PRO A 240 14.55 -15.41 26.41
N ASP A 241 15.30 -16.07 25.52
CA ASP A 241 16.75 -16.07 25.47
C ASP A 241 17.26 -16.44 24.07
N LEU A 242 18.57 -16.26 23.87
CA LEU A 242 19.23 -16.45 22.58
C LEU A 242 19.17 -17.91 22.09
N PRO A 243 19.44 -18.95 22.91
CA PRO A 243 19.30 -20.35 22.48
C PRO A 243 17.89 -20.70 22.02
N THR A 244 16.86 -20.25 22.74
CA THR A 244 15.46 -20.48 22.35
C THR A 244 15.12 -19.79 21.04
N PHE A 245 15.62 -18.58 20.82
CA PHE A 245 15.48 -17.86 19.56
C PHE A 245 16.15 -18.61 18.40
N HIS A 246 17.43 -19.00 18.55
CA HIS A 246 18.21 -19.75 17.56
C HIS A 246 17.54 -21.06 17.15
N GLN A 247 17.06 -21.83 18.13
CA GLN A 247 16.31 -23.04 17.88
C GLN A 247 15.01 -22.77 17.09
N ALA A 248 14.27 -21.73 17.46
CA ALA A 248 12.98 -21.42 16.84
C ALA A 248 13.09 -20.93 15.39
N VAL A 249 14.23 -20.36 15.00
CA VAL A 249 14.49 -19.90 13.62
C VAL A 249 15.28 -20.93 12.79
N GLY A 250 15.56 -22.11 13.36
CA GLY A 250 16.27 -23.19 12.68
C GLY A 250 17.79 -23.00 12.57
N GLU A 251 18.37 -22.10 13.36
CA GLU A 251 19.78 -21.69 13.30
C GLU A 251 20.50 -21.95 14.63
N GLU A 252 20.52 -23.20 15.11
CA GLU A 252 21.02 -23.57 16.45
C GLU A 252 22.49 -23.19 16.71
N ASN A 253 23.30 -23.05 15.64
CA ASN A 253 24.72 -22.69 15.72
C ASN A 253 24.98 -21.24 15.28
N ALA A 254 23.93 -20.40 15.25
CA ALA A 254 24.09 -19.01 14.87
C ALA A 254 25.03 -18.26 15.84
N PRO A 255 25.78 -17.28 15.34
CA PRO A 255 26.66 -16.47 16.17
C PRO A 255 25.88 -15.63 17.18
N ASN A 256 26.52 -15.30 18.30
CA ASN A 256 25.85 -14.59 19.42
C ASN A 256 25.30 -13.20 19.05
N TRP A 257 25.83 -12.58 18.00
CA TRP A 257 25.32 -11.30 17.50
C TRP A 257 23.98 -11.44 16.78
N PHE A 258 23.62 -12.64 16.29
CA PHE A 258 22.35 -12.91 15.61
C PHE A 258 21.23 -13.07 16.63
N MET A 259 20.48 -12.00 16.87
CA MET A 259 19.47 -11.96 17.93
C MET A 259 18.06 -11.61 17.46
N GLY A 260 17.91 -11.42 16.15
CA GLY A 260 16.62 -11.16 15.56
C GLY A 260 16.62 -11.32 14.04
N THR A 261 15.46 -11.66 13.51
CA THR A 261 15.17 -11.82 12.09
C THR A 261 13.69 -11.53 11.85
N PHE A 262 13.21 -11.71 10.63
CA PHE A 262 11.78 -11.71 10.35
C PHE A 262 11.43 -12.81 9.36
N GLU A 263 10.21 -13.33 9.50
CA GLU A 263 9.62 -14.31 8.59
C GLU A 263 8.20 -13.85 8.27
N GLU A 264 7.90 -13.67 6.98
CA GLU A 264 6.67 -13.03 6.52
C GLU A 264 6.39 -11.67 7.19
N ASN A 265 5.53 -11.61 8.22
CA ASN A 265 5.22 -10.37 8.96
C ASN A 265 5.60 -10.46 10.45
N ASP A 266 6.27 -11.54 10.82
CA ASP A 266 6.64 -11.81 12.20
C ASP A 266 8.11 -11.39 12.40
N LEU A 267 8.32 -10.29 13.12
CA LEU A 267 9.63 -9.91 13.63
C LEU A 267 9.94 -10.80 14.84
N LYS A 268 10.95 -11.64 14.70
CA LYS A 268 11.40 -12.56 15.73
C LYS A 268 12.62 -11.96 16.41
N ILE A 269 12.57 -11.72 17.72
CA ILE A 269 13.67 -11.07 18.45
C ILE A 269 13.84 -11.63 19.86
N VAL A 270 15.07 -11.67 20.36
CA VAL A 270 15.35 -12.01 21.75
C VAL A 270 14.82 -10.95 22.72
N SER A 271 14.46 -11.37 23.93
CA SER A 271 14.02 -10.48 25.01
C SER A 271 15.12 -9.51 25.44
N PRO A 272 14.84 -8.20 25.55
CA PRO A 272 15.76 -7.24 26.16
C PRO A 272 16.20 -7.61 27.58
N LEU A 273 15.41 -8.43 28.30
CA LEU A 273 15.75 -8.90 29.65
C LEU A 273 16.85 -9.96 29.66
N ASN A 274 17.09 -10.63 28.54
CA ASN A 274 18.15 -11.62 28.39
C ASN A 274 18.73 -11.58 26.95
N PRO A 275 19.43 -10.50 26.59
CA PRO A 275 19.78 -10.19 25.21
C PRO A 275 20.96 -11.02 24.65
N GLY A 276 21.59 -11.85 25.49
CA GLY A 276 22.85 -12.52 25.16
C GLY A 276 24.09 -11.64 25.42
N PRO A 277 25.29 -12.14 25.12
CA PRO A 277 26.55 -11.51 25.51
C PRO A 277 26.96 -10.31 24.62
N GLU A 278 26.49 -10.26 23.37
CA GLU A 278 26.86 -9.22 22.40
C GLU A 278 25.92 -8.01 22.42
N HIS A 279 24.88 -8.05 23.25
CA HIS A 279 23.77 -7.10 23.22
C HIS A 279 23.42 -6.55 24.58
N THR A 280 22.84 -5.35 24.58
CA THR A 280 22.31 -4.69 25.76
C THR A 280 20.80 -4.53 25.61
N TYR A 281 20.11 -4.26 26.71
CA TYR A 281 18.68 -3.94 26.68
C TYR A 281 18.35 -2.88 25.60
N GLN A 282 19.15 -1.81 25.54
CA GLN A 282 18.96 -0.71 24.59
C GLN A 282 19.28 -1.10 23.14
N SER A 283 20.27 -1.97 22.90
CA SER A 283 20.55 -2.43 21.54
C SER A 283 19.42 -3.31 21.00
N ILE A 284 18.75 -4.11 21.84
CA ILE A 284 17.56 -4.87 21.42
C ILE A 284 16.40 -3.94 21.02
N LEU A 285 16.12 -2.89 21.81
CA LEU A 285 15.08 -1.91 21.46
C LEU A 285 15.34 -1.29 20.07
N LYS A 286 16.55 -0.78 19.86
CA LYS A 286 16.94 -0.19 18.57
C LYS A 286 16.89 -1.20 17.43
N SER A 287 17.27 -2.45 17.68
CA SER A 287 17.24 -3.48 16.65
C SER A 287 15.84 -3.89 16.25
N THR A 288 14.85 -3.64 17.10
CA THR A 288 13.45 -3.83 16.71
C THR A 288 13.06 -2.85 15.60
N VAL A 289 13.56 -1.61 15.67
CA VAL A 289 13.43 -0.61 14.58
C VAL A 289 14.18 -1.06 13.34
N HIS A 290 15.38 -1.61 13.52
CA HIS A 290 16.18 -2.17 12.42
C HIS A 290 15.40 -3.26 11.68
N LEU A 291 14.86 -4.23 12.40
CA LEU A 291 14.07 -5.34 11.84
C LEU A 291 12.79 -4.84 11.16
N PHE A 292 12.04 -3.94 11.79
CA PHE A 292 10.86 -3.31 11.18
C PHE A 292 11.21 -2.65 9.85
N THR A 293 12.32 -1.91 9.83
CA THR A 293 12.76 -1.19 8.64
C THR A 293 13.17 -2.15 7.53
N MET A 294 13.97 -3.17 7.84
CA MET A 294 14.33 -4.22 6.88
C MET A 294 13.11 -4.92 6.29
N TRP A 295 12.13 -5.24 7.14
CA TRP A 295 10.86 -5.81 6.73
C TRP A 295 10.11 -4.86 5.80
N LEU A 296 9.99 -3.57 6.14
CA LEU A 296 9.31 -2.57 5.31
C LEU A 296 9.97 -2.43 3.93
N ILE A 297 11.30 -2.43 3.88
CA ILE A 297 12.03 -2.39 2.60
C ILE A 297 11.77 -3.66 1.77
N THR A 298 11.68 -4.82 2.42
CA THR A 298 11.30 -6.08 1.76
C THR A 298 9.86 -6.06 1.27
N ASP A 299 8.96 -5.40 2.01
CA ASP A 299 7.56 -5.20 1.63
C ASP A 299 7.42 -4.24 0.42
N ILE A 300 8.30 -3.24 0.29
CA ILE A 300 8.39 -2.39 -0.91
C ILE A 300 8.88 -3.20 -2.11
N ASN A 301 9.95 -3.97 -1.92
CA ASN A 301 10.56 -4.78 -2.96
C ASN A 301 11.19 -6.05 -2.36
N PRO A 302 10.58 -7.23 -2.56
CA PRO A 302 11.12 -8.50 -2.06
C PRO A 302 12.51 -8.84 -2.60
N LEU A 303 12.89 -8.25 -3.73
CA LEU A 303 14.20 -8.45 -4.38
C LEU A 303 15.23 -7.38 -3.97
N ALA A 304 14.94 -6.52 -2.99
CA ALA A 304 15.89 -5.53 -2.51
C ALA A 304 17.17 -6.21 -1.98
N PRO A 305 18.37 -5.83 -2.47
CA PRO A 305 19.63 -6.36 -2.01
C PRO A 305 19.80 -6.30 -0.49
N LYS A 306 20.52 -7.26 0.08
CA LYS A 306 20.83 -7.35 1.50
C LYS A 306 21.48 -6.06 2.02
N TRP A 307 22.44 -5.49 1.28
CA TRP A 307 23.11 -4.25 1.67
C TRP A 307 22.15 -3.05 1.73
N ILE A 308 21.12 -2.99 0.87
CA ILE A 308 20.07 -1.95 0.96
C ILE A 308 19.25 -2.18 2.24
N ARG A 309 18.74 -3.40 2.43
CA ARG A 309 17.88 -3.72 3.57
C ARG A 309 18.61 -3.48 4.89
N GLN A 310 19.81 -4.04 5.05
CA GLN A 310 20.64 -3.91 6.24
C GLN A 310 21.12 -2.48 6.46
N GLY A 311 21.54 -1.80 5.38
CA GLY A 311 22.03 -0.42 5.46
C GLY A 311 20.93 0.53 5.92
N ILE A 312 19.73 0.42 5.36
CA ILE A 312 18.61 1.27 5.74
C ILE A 312 18.13 0.94 7.16
N GLY A 313 18.08 -0.34 7.52
CA GLY A 313 17.79 -0.78 8.89
C GLY A 313 18.76 -0.18 9.91
N GLY A 314 20.06 -0.21 9.60
CA GLY A 314 21.10 0.38 10.45
C GLY A 314 20.99 1.90 10.54
N TYR A 315 20.69 2.56 9.41
CA TYR A 315 20.55 4.00 9.31
C TYR A 315 19.35 4.54 10.14
N GLU A 316 18.18 3.92 10.01
CA GLU A 316 16.96 4.34 10.72
C GLU A 316 16.96 3.97 12.20
N SER A 317 17.51 2.80 12.55
CA SER A 317 17.58 2.37 13.96
C SER A 317 18.53 3.23 14.79
N LYS A 318 19.55 3.83 14.16
CA LYS A 318 20.69 4.47 14.83
C LYS A 318 21.31 3.52 15.87
N GLY A 319 21.37 2.23 15.52
CA GLY A 319 21.91 1.15 16.35
C GLY A 319 23.40 1.31 16.62
N MET A 320 24.15 1.76 15.61
CA MET A 320 25.58 2.03 15.70
C MET A 320 25.84 3.54 15.83
N SER A 321 26.80 3.92 16.68
CA SER A 321 27.28 5.31 16.72
C SER A 321 28.22 5.58 15.55
N GLU A 322 28.31 6.84 15.12
CA GLU A 322 29.26 7.27 14.08
C GLU A 322 30.70 6.95 14.47
N GLU A 323 31.05 7.12 15.75
CA GLU A 323 32.37 6.76 16.28
C GLU A 323 32.64 5.26 16.18
N PHE A 324 31.64 4.42 16.46
CA PHE A 324 31.78 2.97 16.33
C PHE A 324 31.94 2.55 14.86
N ILE A 325 31.12 3.09 13.96
CA ILE A 325 31.23 2.83 12.51
C ILE A 325 32.62 3.23 12.01
N ARG A 326 33.07 4.44 12.38
CA ARG A 326 34.40 4.94 12.02
C ARG A 326 35.48 4.01 12.53
N SER A 327 35.56 3.79 13.84
CA SER A 327 36.63 3.01 14.45
C SER A 327 36.68 1.54 14.00
N SER A 328 35.52 0.90 13.80
CA SER A 328 35.44 -0.51 13.39
C SER A 328 35.71 -0.77 11.91
N THR A 329 35.69 0.27 11.06
CA THR A 329 35.98 0.16 9.62
C THR A 329 37.39 0.61 9.23
N LEU A 330 38.14 1.23 10.15
CA LEU A 330 39.47 1.81 9.88
C LEU A 330 40.44 0.82 9.24
N ASP A 331 40.59 -0.38 9.81
CA ASP A 331 41.56 -1.37 9.34
C ASP A 331 41.25 -1.86 7.90
N ILE A 332 39.97 -2.06 7.59
CA ILE A 332 39.53 -2.47 6.25
C ILE A 332 39.73 -1.33 5.24
N ILE A 333 39.47 -0.09 5.64
CA ILE A 333 39.72 1.09 4.79
C ILE A 333 41.23 1.26 4.53
N ASP A 334 42.07 1.02 5.54
CA ASP A 334 43.54 1.14 5.45
C ASP A 334 44.17 0.03 4.59
N THR A 335 43.60 -1.18 4.61
CA THR A 335 44.03 -2.30 3.77
C THR A 335 43.45 -2.28 2.35
N LEU A 336 42.57 -1.32 2.03
CA LEU A 336 41.89 -1.13 0.73
C LEU A 336 41.00 -2.30 0.28
N VAL A 337 40.56 -3.17 1.20
CA VAL A 337 39.67 -4.29 0.90
C VAL A 337 38.22 -3.92 1.24
N ILE A 338 37.72 -2.82 0.66
CA ILE A 338 36.32 -2.43 0.86
C ILE A 338 35.43 -3.42 0.09
N PRO A 339 34.40 -4.02 0.73
CA PRO A 339 33.53 -4.98 0.07
C PRO A 339 32.72 -4.35 -1.08
N SER A 340 32.61 -5.06 -2.19
CA SER A 340 31.72 -4.72 -3.30
C SER A 340 30.23 -4.88 -2.93
N PHE A 341 29.34 -4.28 -3.71
CA PHE A 341 27.88 -4.46 -3.52
C PHE A 341 27.46 -5.93 -3.65
N GLN A 342 28.13 -6.70 -4.52
CA GLN A 342 27.87 -8.13 -4.69
C GLN A 342 28.28 -8.92 -3.45
N GLU A 343 29.45 -8.66 -2.88
CA GLU A 343 29.90 -9.31 -1.63
C GLU A 343 28.95 -8.99 -0.48
N LEU A 344 28.55 -7.72 -0.34
CA LEU A 344 27.56 -7.27 0.64
C LEU A 344 26.15 -7.81 0.39
N ASN A 345 25.89 -8.44 -0.76
CA ASN A 345 24.63 -9.11 -1.03
C ASN A 345 24.63 -10.60 -0.65
N ASN A 346 25.77 -11.16 -0.24
CA ASN A 346 25.87 -12.58 0.07
C ASN A 346 25.17 -12.96 1.39
N ASP A 347 24.43 -14.05 1.38
CA ASP A 347 23.69 -14.58 2.54
C ASP A 347 24.53 -15.57 3.34
N THR A 348 25.68 -15.12 3.85
CA THR A 348 26.53 -15.87 4.78
C THR A 348 26.75 -15.12 6.09
N TRP A 349 27.25 -15.84 7.10
CA TRP A 349 27.69 -15.27 8.38
C TRP A 349 28.94 -14.40 8.26
N ASP A 350 29.68 -14.50 7.15
CA ASP A 350 30.86 -13.67 6.87
C ASP A 350 30.51 -12.18 6.71
N PHE A 351 29.23 -11.85 6.61
CA PHE A 351 28.74 -10.48 6.53
C PHE A 351 29.26 -9.60 7.68
N GLU A 352 29.32 -10.10 8.91
CA GLU A 352 29.92 -9.36 10.03
C GLU A 352 31.45 -9.32 9.96
N THR A 353 32.08 -10.40 9.48
CA THR A 353 33.54 -10.49 9.34
C THR A 353 34.08 -9.37 8.45
N MET A 354 33.38 -9.06 7.35
CA MET A 354 33.73 -7.97 6.43
C MET A 354 33.15 -6.60 6.82
N LYS A 355 32.61 -6.44 8.03
CA LYS A 355 31.93 -5.21 8.50
C LYS A 355 30.77 -4.78 7.60
N GLY A 356 30.02 -5.76 7.13
CA GLY A 356 28.93 -5.57 6.19
C GLY A 356 27.83 -4.65 6.70
N PHE A 357 27.52 -4.68 8.01
CA PHE A 357 26.53 -3.75 8.59
C PHE A 357 27.02 -2.30 8.52
N GLN A 358 28.28 -2.05 8.85
CA GLN A 358 28.90 -0.74 8.84
C GLN A 358 29.03 -0.20 7.40
N PHE A 359 29.51 -1.01 6.47
CA PHE A 359 29.61 -0.59 5.07
C PHE A 359 28.25 -0.40 4.43
N SER A 360 27.27 -1.25 4.72
CA SER A 360 25.88 -1.05 4.24
C SER A 360 25.28 0.26 4.74
N TYR A 361 25.52 0.61 6.02
CA TYR A 361 25.14 1.91 6.57
C TYR A 361 25.79 3.06 5.78
N LEU A 362 27.11 2.97 5.55
CA LEU A 362 27.87 4.00 4.85
C LEU A 362 27.43 4.15 3.38
N ILE A 363 26.96 3.08 2.72
CA ILE A 363 26.37 3.18 1.38
C ILE A 363 25.08 3.99 1.42
N VAL A 364 24.19 3.72 2.38
CA VAL A 364 22.92 4.46 2.51
C VAL A 364 23.17 5.93 2.79
N GLU A 365 24.11 6.22 3.69
CA GLU A 365 24.53 7.58 3.99
C GLU A 365 25.10 8.29 2.74
N PHE A 366 26.03 7.64 2.03
CA PHE A 366 26.57 8.15 0.77
C PHE A 366 25.47 8.47 -0.25
N VAL A 367 24.51 7.56 -0.44
CA VAL A 367 23.40 7.76 -1.38
C VAL A 367 22.55 8.96 -0.96
N ILE A 368 22.24 9.10 0.33
CA ILE A 368 21.46 10.24 0.84
C ILE A 368 22.23 11.55 0.65
N ASP A 369 23.51 11.57 1.00
CA ASP A 369 24.33 12.79 0.98
C ASP A 369 24.63 13.27 -0.44
N LYS A 370 24.85 12.35 -1.39
CA LYS A 370 25.20 12.67 -2.78
C LYS A 370 24.00 12.79 -3.71
N TYR A 371 22.98 11.95 -3.53
CA TYR A 371 21.88 11.79 -4.48
C TYR A 371 20.50 12.06 -3.86
N GLY A 372 20.42 12.20 -2.54
CA GLY A 372 19.20 12.50 -1.82
C GLY A 372 18.30 11.28 -1.56
N LEU A 373 17.32 11.50 -0.69
CA LEU A 373 16.37 10.47 -0.27
C LEU A 373 15.50 9.91 -1.41
N ASP A 374 15.25 10.70 -2.46
CA ASP A 374 14.48 10.24 -3.62
C ASP A 374 15.26 9.18 -4.44
N ALA A 375 16.57 9.35 -4.59
CA ALA A 375 17.41 8.35 -5.23
C ALA A 375 17.46 7.05 -4.42
N LEU A 376 17.55 7.16 -3.08
CA LEU A 376 17.44 5.99 -2.19
C LEU A 376 16.09 5.27 -2.39
N ASN A 377 14.99 6.02 -2.48
CA ASN A 377 13.67 5.47 -2.76
C ASN A 377 13.56 4.77 -4.11
N LYS A 378 14.24 5.29 -5.14
CA LYS A 378 14.27 4.66 -6.46
C LYS A 378 15.09 3.38 -6.46
N VAL A 379 16.27 3.36 -5.83
CA VAL A 379 17.14 2.16 -5.83
C VAL A 379 16.55 1.02 -5.01
N ILE A 380 15.78 1.31 -3.95
CA ILE A 380 14.98 0.27 -3.26
C ILE A 380 14.04 -0.43 -4.24
N ARG A 381 13.35 0.32 -5.10
CA ARG A 381 12.32 -0.19 -6.03
C ARG A 381 12.93 -0.81 -7.29
N ASN A 382 14.08 -0.31 -7.75
CA ASN A 382 14.77 -0.78 -8.95
C ASN A 382 16.28 -0.91 -8.67
N PRO A 383 16.71 -1.95 -7.93
CA PRO A 383 18.09 -2.06 -7.42
C PRO A 383 19.16 -2.25 -8.50
N ASN A 384 18.77 -2.60 -9.73
CA ASN A 384 19.69 -2.81 -10.85
C ASN A 384 19.78 -1.58 -11.78
N ASP A 385 18.93 -0.55 -11.60
CA ASP A 385 18.90 0.62 -12.47
C ASP A 385 19.86 1.72 -12.03
N PHE A 386 21.15 1.38 -11.92
CA PHE A 386 22.18 2.34 -11.49
C PHE A 386 22.27 3.54 -12.46
N ASN A 387 22.20 3.26 -13.77
CA ASN A 387 22.30 4.29 -14.81
C ASN A 387 21.11 5.26 -14.78
N GLY A 388 19.88 4.76 -14.66
CA GLY A 388 18.69 5.61 -14.61
C GLY A 388 18.59 6.43 -13.34
N ILE A 389 19.10 5.91 -12.21
CA ILE A 389 18.95 6.53 -10.90
C ILE A 389 20.10 7.48 -10.58
N PHE A 390 21.34 7.03 -10.78
CA PHE A 390 22.56 7.75 -10.38
C PHE A 390 23.30 8.39 -11.56
N GLN A 391 22.87 8.13 -12.80
CA GLN A 391 23.60 8.50 -14.03
C GLN A 391 25.03 7.95 -14.05
N ARG A 392 25.21 6.77 -13.46
CA ARG A 392 26.47 6.05 -13.31
C ARG A 392 26.24 4.56 -13.45
N SER A 393 27.23 3.86 -13.98
CA SER A 393 27.31 2.41 -13.87
C SER A 393 27.58 1.98 -12.43
N GLU A 394 27.33 0.71 -12.11
CA GLU A 394 27.60 0.15 -10.79
C GLU A 394 29.08 0.31 -10.35
N PRO A 395 30.10 0.03 -11.21
CA PRO A 395 31.49 0.24 -10.84
C PRO A 395 31.84 1.71 -10.55
N GLU A 396 31.32 2.64 -11.36
CA GLU A 396 31.55 4.07 -11.13
C GLU A 396 30.92 4.57 -9.83
N LEU A 397 29.75 4.03 -9.47
CA LEU A 397 29.11 4.36 -8.20
C LEU A 397 29.91 3.80 -7.02
N TYR A 398 30.40 2.57 -7.15
CA TYR A 398 31.27 1.95 -6.15
C TYR A 398 32.55 2.77 -5.92
N ASP A 399 33.23 3.22 -6.99
CA ASP A 399 34.44 4.04 -6.87
C ASP A 399 34.17 5.36 -6.13
N GLN A 400 33.05 6.04 -6.44
CA GLN A 400 32.65 7.25 -5.72
C GLN A 400 32.33 7.00 -4.26
N TRP A 401 31.69 5.88 -3.95
CA TRP A 401 31.40 5.50 -2.57
C TRP A 401 32.69 5.21 -1.79
N VAL A 402 33.65 4.50 -2.39
CA VAL A 402 34.97 4.25 -1.81
C VAL A 402 35.69 5.57 -1.50
N GLU A 403 35.68 6.54 -2.44
CA GLU A 403 36.23 7.86 -2.20
C GLU A 403 35.49 8.61 -1.08
N TYR A 404 34.16 8.52 -1.03
CA TYR A 404 33.35 9.12 0.03
C TYR A 404 33.75 8.60 1.41
N VAL A 405 33.85 7.27 1.58
CA VAL A 405 34.25 6.64 2.84
C VAL A 405 35.67 7.05 3.24
N LYS A 406 36.62 7.08 2.29
CA LYS A 406 38.00 7.53 2.52
C LYS A 406 38.08 9.00 2.95
N ASN A 407 37.23 9.87 2.41
CA ASN A 407 37.21 11.28 2.78
C ASN A 407 36.58 11.51 4.15
N LYS A 408 35.56 10.72 4.52
CA LYS A 408 34.91 10.81 5.83
C LYS A 408 35.86 10.48 6.98
N ARG A 409 36.90 9.69 6.72
CA ARG A 409 38.04 9.45 7.64
C ARG A 409 38.72 10.75 8.12
N GLN A 410 38.79 11.76 7.25
CA GLN A 410 39.62 12.96 7.47
C GLN A 410 38.89 14.07 8.21
N GLN A 411 37.58 13.90 8.49
CA GLN A 411 36.80 14.88 9.23
C GLN A 411 36.92 14.59 10.74
N PRO A 412 37.22 15.62 11.56
CA PRO A 412 37.49 15.46 12.99
C PRO A 412 36.28 15.04 13.81
#